data_AF-U9TS48-F1
#
_entry.id   AF-U9TS48-F1
#
_cell.length_a   1.000
_cell.length_b   1.000
_cell.length_c   1.000
_cell.angle_alpha   90.00
_cell.angle_beta   90.00
_cell.angle_gamma   90.00
#
_symmetry.space_group_name_H-M   'P 1'
#
loop_
_entity.id
_entity.type
_entity.pdbx_description
1 polymer ?
#
loop_
_entity_poly.entity_id
_entity_poly.type
_entity_poly.pdbx_seq_one_letter_code
_entity_poly.pdbx_strand_id
1 'polypeptide(L)'
;MFQPKFDNSFTKENVSRHHTLKFQLFLEDLPTLESLKRTRPDLYVEILTCRSCEDQLEDFMHLFMCKKRRAKLQQILTSYLHHLTQKLKEAGDNANCDYSSQIDRITSLPCWTFSSSNWSSYSLVRGCLPTAFLEVFENLGIPRLTAMNVVAAIHV
;
A
#
# COMPACT_ATOMS: atom_id res chain seq x y z
N MET A 1 14.14 -26.29 -7.73
CA MET A 1 13.47 -26.15 -6.42
C MET A 1 13.81 -24.77 -5.88
N PHE A 2 12.88 -23.82 -5.95
CA PHE A 2 13.10 -22.47 -5.40
C PHE A 2 12.99 -22.58 -3.87
N GLN A 3 14.09 -22.36 -3.16
CA GLN A 3 14.04 -22.13 -1.71
C GLN A 3 13.96 -20.62 -1.48
N PRO A 4 12.87 -20.10 -0.88
CA PRO A 4 12.84 -18.71 -0.46
C PRO A 4 13.90 -18.53 0.63
N LYS A 5 14.81 -17.57 0.46
CA LYS A 5 15.61 -17.07 1.58
C LYS A 5 14.66 -16.31 2.50
N PHE A 6 14.11 -16.98 3.50
CA PHE A 6 13.40 -16.33 4.58
C PHE A 6 14.41 -15.55 5.42
N ASP A 7 14.24 -14.23 5.44
CA ASP A 7 14.95 -13.35 6.36
C ASP A 7 14.49 -13.65 7.80
N ASN A 8 15.41 -13.59 8.77
CA ASN A 8 15.17 -13.95 10.18
C ASN A 8 14.20 -12.99 10.91
N SER A 9 13.55 -12.09 10.18
CA SER A 9 12.55 -11.13 10.63
C SER A 9 11.15 -11.74 10.81
N PHE A 10 10.93 -12.99 10.38
CA PHE A 10 9.64 -13.68 10.47
C PHE A 10 9.39 -14.29 11.86
N THR A 11 8.95 -13.46 12.82
CA THR A 11 8.43 -13.95 14.11
C THR A 11 6.90 -13.94 14.13
N LYS A 12 6.30 -14.77 15.01
CA LYS A 12 4.84 -14.80 15.20
C LYS A 12 4.29 -13.43 15.60
N GLU A 13 5.04 -12.68 16.41
CA GLU A 13 4.67 -11.32 16.82
C GLU A 13 4.68 -10.35 15.63
N ASN A 14 5.68 -10.43 14.74
CA ASN A 14 5.76 -9.56 13.57
C ASN A 14 4.60 -9.79 12.60
N VAL A 15 4.24 -11.06 12.36
CA VAL A 15 3.07 -11.42 11.55
C VAL A 15 1.79 -10.90 12.19
N SER A 16 1.61 -11.10 13.50
CA SER A 16 0.44 -10.59 14.22
C SER A 16 0.33 -9.06 14.12
N ARG A 17 1.45 -8.34 14.32
CA ARG A 17 1.48 -6.88 14.24
C ARG A 17 1.17 -6.37 12.82
N HIS A 18 1.71 -7.04 11.80
CA HIS A 18 1.41 -6.74 10.41
C HIS A 18 -0.10 -6.90 10.13
N HIS A 19 -0.71 -8.01 10.57
CA HIS A 19 -2.15 -8.21 10.43
C HIS A 19 -2.95 -7.13 11.15
N THR A 20 -2.62 -6.80 12.40
CA THR A 20 -3.30 -5.73 13.15
C THR A 20 -3.23 -4.40 12.41
N LEU A 21 -2.04 -4.01 11.91
CA LEU A 21 -1.87 -2.78 11.15
C LEU A 21 -2.74 -2.77 9.88
N LYS A 22 -2.82 -3.89 9.17
CA LYS A 22 -3.64 -4.01 7.96
C LYS A 22 -5.13 -3.81 8.26
N PHE A 23 -5.64 -4.39 9.35
CA PHE A 23 -7.02 -4.17 9.79
C PHE A 23 -7.25 -2.71 10.20
N GLN A 24 -6.32 -2.11 10.95
CA GLN A 24 -6.41 -0.71 11.33
C GLN A 24 -6.43 0.22 10.11
N LEU A 25 -5.61 -0.05 9.09
CA LEU A 25 -5.63 0.69 7.83
C LEU A 25 -6.98 0.53 7.13
N PHE A 26 -7.47 -0.71 7.00
CA PHE A 26 -8.73 -1.00 6.31
C PHE A 26 -9.93 -0.32 6.98
N LEU A 27 -9.97 -0.28 8.31
CA LEU A 27 -11.04 0.29 9.13
C LEU A 27 -10.85 1.78 9.47
N GLU A 28 -9.76 2.40 9.03
CA GLU A 28 -9.38 3.78 9.39
C GLU A 28 -9.15 3.99 10.91
N ASP A 29 -8.82 2.92 11.62
CA ASP A 29 -8.57 2.86 13.06
C ASP A 29 -7.07 2.98 13.41
N LEU A 30 -6.29 3.67 12.58
CA LEU A 30 -4.92 4.01 12.96
C LEU A 30 -4.93 4.92 14.20
N PRO A 31 -3.95 4.79 15.12
CA PRO A 31 -3.86 5.62 16.31
C PRO A 31 -3.37 7.05 15.99
N THR A 32 -4.19 7.82 15.26
CA THR A 32 -4.03 9.26 15.02
C THR A 32 -4.18 10.04 16.32
N LEU A 33 -3.61 11.24 16.43
CA LEU A 33 -3.84 12.10 17.60
C LEU A 33 -5.34 12.38 17.82
N GLU A 34 -6.11 12.54 16.74
CA GLU A 34 -7.57 12.67 16.81
C GLU A 34 -8.22 11.44 17.47
N SER A 35 -7.90 10.23 17.01
CA SER A 35 -8.48 8.99 17.54
C SER A 35 -8.04 8.73 18.99
N LEU A 36 -6.79 9.07 19.33
CA LEU A 36 -6.24 8.95 20.68
C LEU A 36 -6.91 9.92 21.64
N LYS A 37 -7.17 11.16 21.22
CA LYS A 37 -7.95 12.12 22.00
C LYS A 37 -9.38 11.65 22.24
N ARG A 38 -10.03 11.06 21.23
CA ARG A 38 -11.37 10.48 21.40
C ARG A 38 -11.38 9.34 22.42
N THR A 39 -10.34 8.50 22.42
CA THR A 39 -10.27 7.30 23.26
C THR A 39 -9.76 7.58 24.68
N ARG A 40 -8.83 8.52 24.85
CA ARG A 40 -8.19 8.92 26.11
C ARG A 40 -8.07 10.44 26.22
N PRO A 41 -9.20 11.17 26.33
CA PRO A 41 -9.19 12.64 26.38
C PRO A 41 -8.42 13.19 27.59
N ASP A 42 -8.30 12.40 28.66
CA ASP A 42 -7.53 12.70 29.87
C ASP A 42 -6.01 12.77 29.61
N LEU A 43 -5.51 12.03 28.61
CA LEU A 43 -4.08 12.00 28.26
C LEU A 43 -3.73 12.94 27.09
N TYR A 44 -4.68 13.21 26.20
CA TYR A 44 -4.47 13.95 24.95
C TYR A 44 -5.32 15.23 24.90
N VAL A 45 -5.13 16.11 25.87
CA VAL A 45 -6.02 17.28 26.10
C VAL A 45 -5.87 18.35 24.99
N GLU A 46 -4.64 18.72 24.61
CA GLU A 46 -4.38 19.92 23.80
C GLU A 46 -3.62 19.68 22.48
N ILE A 47 -2.96 18.53 22.30
CA ILE A 47 -2.09 18.29 21.15
C ILE A 47 -2.82 17.45 20.11
N LEU A 48 -3.50 18.13 19.19
CA LEU A 48 -4.02 17.52 17.96
C LEU A 48 -3.16 17.84 16.73
N THR A 49 -2.25 18.80 16.84
CA THR A 49 -1.41 19.21 15.71
C THR A 49 -0.40 18.10 15.39
N CYS A 50 -0.29 17.76 14.11
CA CYS A 50 0.63 16.76 13.59
C CYS A 50 2.07 17.04 13.99
N ARG A 51 2.71 16.07 14.66
CA ARG A 51 4.10 16.21 15.15
C ARG A 51 5.14 16.32 14.04
N SER A 52 4.80 15.96 12.81
CA SER A 52 5.74 16.07 11.70
C SER A 52 5.75 17.47 11.09
N CYS A 53 4.60 18.14 10.98
CA CYS A 53 4.50 19.44 10.31
C CYS A 53 4.21 20.61 11.24
N GLU A 54 3.71 20.34 12.45
CA GLU A 54 3.38 21.32 13.49
C GLU A 54 2.37 22.40 13.03
N ASP A 55 1.57 22.09 12.01
CA ASP A 55 0.79 23.08 11.26
C ASP A 55 -0.70 22.74 11.13
N GLN A 56 -1.05 21.45 11.06
CA GLN A 56 -2.43 20.99 10.82
C GLN A 56 -2.80 19.89 11.82
N LEU A 57 -4.09 19.70 12.05
CA LEU A 57 -4.59 18.59 12.88
C LEU A 57 -4.19 17.24 12.26
N GLU A 58 -3.75 16.30 13.11
CA GLU A 58 -3.45 14.94 12.70
C GLU A 58 -4.69 14.07 12.79
N ASP A 59 -5.47 14.11 11.71
CA ASP A 59 -6.50 13.13 11.39
C ASP A 59 -5.91 12.00 10.51
N PHE A 60 -6.74 11.02 10.17
CA PHE A 60 -6.34 9.88 9.32
C PHE A 60 -5.82 10.33 7.95
N MET A 61 -6.43 11.34 7.35
CA MET A 61 -6.07 11.83 6.01
C MET A 61 -4.74 12.57 6.03
N HIS A 62 -4.51 13.38 7.06
CA HIS A 62 -3.30 14.15 7.25
C HIS A 62 -2.07 13.24 7.39
N LEU A 63 -2.21 12.03 7.96
CA LEU A 63 -1.11 11.06 8.01
C LEU A 63 -0.50 10.81 6.63
N PHE A 64 -1.34 10.74 5.60
CA PHE A 64 -0.92 10.45 4.22
C PHE A 64 -0.59 11.70 3.41
N MET A 65 -1.23 12.83 3.73
CA MET A 65 -1.06 14.10 3.00
C MET A 65 -0.05 15.05 3.61
N CYS A 66 0.44 14.77 4.82
CA CYS A 66 1.37 15.64 5.54
C CYS A 66 2.58 15.99 4.67
N LYS A 67 2.82 17.29 4.44
CA LYS A 67 3.92 17.81 3.61
C LYS A 67 5.30 17.25 4.02
N LYS A 68 5.50 16.99 5.31
CA LYS A 68 6.75 16.45 5.87
C LYS A 68 6.86 14.92 5.77
N ARG A 69 5.75 14.20 5.57
CA ARG A 69 5.71 12.74 5.38
C ARG A 69 5.61 12.33 3.90
N ARG A 70 5.15 13.24 3.03
CA ARG A 70 4.87 13.01 1.60
C ARG A 70 6.01 12.34 0.84
N ALA A 71 7.26 12.78 1.04
CA ALA A 71 8.41 12.18 0.36
C ALA A 71 8.61 10.71 0.72
N LYS A 72 8.45 10.35 2.00
CA LYS A 72 8.58 8.97 2.47
C LYS A 72 7.46 8.08 1.96
N LEU A 73 6.23 8.60 1.96
CA LEU A 73 5.06 7.89 1.41
C LEU A 73 5.20 7.67 -0.10
N GLN A 74 5.66 8.68 -0.84
CA GLN A 74 5.93 8.53 -2.26
C GLN A 74 7.03 7.48 -2.50
N GLN A 75 8.07 7.44 -1.68
CA GLN A 75 9.10 6.40 -1.77
C GLN A 75 8.52 4.99 -1.59
N ILE A 76 7.59 4.81 -0.64
CA ILE A 76 6.92 3.52 -0.42
C ILE A 76 6.09 3.13 -1.66
N LEU A 77 5.28 4.06 -2.20
CA LEU A 77 4.49 3.80 -3.41
C LEU A 77 5.37 3.49 -4.62
N THR A 78 6.48 4.22 -4.80
CA THR A 78 7.45 3.96 -5.87
C THR A 78 8.10 2.59 -5.72
N SER A 79 8.47 2.19 -4.49
CA SER A 79 9.02 0.86 -4.21
C SER A 79 8.01 -0.25 -4.53
N TYR A 80 6.75 -0.05 -4.17
CA TYR A 80 5.67 -0.98 -4.48
C TYR A 80 5.45 -1.11 -5.98
N LEU A 81 5.34 0.02 -6.69
CA LEU A 81 5.19 0.04 -8.15
C LEU A 81 6.38 -0.66 -8.84
N HIS A 82 7.59 -0.43 -8.36
CA HIS A 82 8.77 -1.12 -8.87
C HIS A 82 8.64 -2.64 -8.67
N HIS A 83 8.28 -3.09 -7.46
CA HIS A 83 8.12 -4.51 -7.18
C HIS A 83 7.04 -5.17 -8.06
N LEU A 84 5.88 -4.53 -8.20
CA LEU A 84 4.80 -4.99 -9.09
C LEU A 84 5.26 -5.07 -10.55
N THR A 85 5.96 -4.05 -11.02
CA THR A 85 6.54 -4.00 -12.38
C THR A 85 7.53 -5.14 -12.60
N GLN A 86 8.39 -5.44 -11.62
CA GLN A 86 9.32 -6.58 -11.73
C GLN A 86 8.57 -7.91 -11.83
N LYS A 87 7.50 -8.11 -11.03
CA LYS A 87 6.69 -9.32 -11.09
C LYS A 87 5.96 -9.48 -12.41
N LEU A 88 5.54 -8.37 -13.04
CA LEU A 88 4.96 -8.38 -14.38
C LEU A 88 5.97 -8.75 -15.46
N LYS A 89 7.20 -8.23 -15.35
CA LYS A 89 8.30 -8.59 -16.25
C LYS A 89 8.62 -10.09 -16.15
N GLU A 90 8.81 -10.59 -14.93
CA GLU A 90 9.03 -12.01 -14.68
C GLU A 90 7.90 -12.88 -15.27
N ALA A 91 6.64 -12.46 -15.12
CA ALA A 91 5.48 -13.15 -15.68
C ALA A 91 5.49 -13.14 -17.21
N GLY A 92 5.75 -11.99 -17.83
CA GLY A 92 5.78 -11.83 -19.28
C GLY A 92 6.94 -12.58 -19.94
N ASP A 93 8.14 -12.52 -19.33
CA ASP A 93 9.31 -13.28 -19.77
C ASP A 93 9.03 -14.79 -19.72
N ASN A 94 8.41 -15.28 -18.64
CA ASN A 94 8.03 -16.69 -18.51
C ASN A 94 6.95 -17.12 -19.52
N ALA A 95 6.05 -16.21 -19.90
CA ALA A 95 5.03 -16.44 -20.91
C ALA A 95 5.52 -16.21 -22.34
N ASN A 96 6.76 -15.74 -22.53
CA ASN A 96 7.30 -15.28 -23.81
C ASN A 96 6.34 -14.31 -24.53
N CYS A 97 5.77 -13.37 -23.78
CA CYS A 97 4.78 -12.42 -24.24
C CYS A 97 5.28 -10.98 -24.03
N ASP A 98 4.95 -10.07 -24.96
CA ASP A 98 5.17 -8.65 -24.73
C ASP A 98 4.28 -8.15 -23.58
N TYR A 99 4.92 -7.47 -22.63
CA TYR A 99 4.30 -6.93 -21.43
C TYR A 99 4.34 -5.39 -21.39
N SER A 100 4.78 -4.74 -22.46
CA SER A 100 4.97 -3.28 -22.49
C SER A 100 3.66 -2.53 -22.20
N SER A 101 2.57 -2.95 -22.85
CA SER A 101 1.25 -2.34 -22.64
C SER A 101 0.72 -2.50 -21.20
N GLN A 102 1.09 -3.60 -20.54
CA GLN A 102 0.73 -3.92 -19.16
C GLN A 102 1.49 -3.02 -18.19
N ILE A 103 2.78 -2.76 -18.45
CA ILE A 103 3.58 -1.81 -17.67
C ILE A 103 3.03 -0.38 -17.82
N ASP A 104 2.73 0.05 -19.04
CA ASP A 104 2.16 1.39 -19.28
C ASP A 104 0.81 1.55 -18.57
N ARG A 105 -0.03 0.50 -18.64
CA ARG A 105 -1.32 0.48 -17.94
C ARG A 105 -1.17 0.57 -16.43
N ILE A 106 -0.20 -0.13 -15.83
CA ILE A 106 0.01 -0.08 -14.38
C ILE A 106 0.61 1.24 -13.95
N THR A 107 1.63 1.73 -14.64
CA THR A 107 2.35 2.97 -14.27
C THR A 107 1.48 4.22 -14.42
N SER A 108 0.50 4.21 -15.31
CA SER A 108 -0.46 5.31 -15.51
C SER A 108 -1.59 5.36 -14.47
N LEU A 109 -1.71 4.37 -13.57
CA LEU A 109 -2.77 4.37 -12.57
C LEU A 109 -2.64 5.55 -11.59
N PRO A 110 -3.75 6.18 -11.19
CA PRO A 110 -3.71 7.32 -10.29
C PRO A 110 -3.35 6.97 -8.83
N CYS A 111 -3.34 5.69 -8.46
CA CYS A 111 -3.11 5.24 -7.10
C CYS A 111 -1.66 5.46 -6.60
N TRP A 112 -0.75 5.87 -7.48
CA TRP A 112 0.66 6.11 -7.16
C TRP A 112 0.96 7.48 -6.53
N THR A 113 -0.05 8.34 -6.36
CA THR A 113 0.15 9.66 -5.76
C THR A 113 -1.00 10.02 -4.83
N PHE A 114 -0.68 10.56 -3.66
CA PHE A 114 -1.68 11.12 -2.76
C PHE A 114 -2.11 12.51 -3.23
N SER A 115 -3.42 12.66 -3.39
CA SER A 115 -4.11 13.91 -3.69
C SER A 115 -5.35 14.03 -2.82
N SER A 116 -5.70 15.24 -2.39
CA SER A 116 -6.97 15.49 -1.70
C SER A 116 -8.19 15.30 -2.61
N SER A 117 -7.99 15.37 -3.93
CA SER A 117 -9.05 15.17 -4.93
C SER A 117 -9.15 13.74 -5.47
N ASN A 118 -8.24 12.85 -5.08
CA ASN A 118 -8.17 11.50 -5.62
C ASN A 118 -8.03 10.46 -4.51
N TRP A 119 -9.06 9.64 -4.37
CA TRP A 119 -9.15 8.60 -3.35
C TRP A 119 -8.39 7.31 -3.71
N SER A 120 -7.89 7.16 -4.94
CA SER A 120 -7.32 5.88 -5.40
C SER A 120 -6.08 5.44 -4.62
N SER A 121 -5.25 6.39 -4.18
CA SER A 121 -4.07 6.08 -3.36
C SER A 121 -4.45 5.68 -1.93
N TYR A 122 -5.51 6.27 -1.37
CA TYR A 122 -6.06 5.86 -0.08
C TYR A 122 -6.66 4.47 -0.15
N SER A 123 -7.44 4.16 -1.20
CA SER A 123 -7.96 2.82 -1.45
C SER A 123 -6.83 1.79 -1.49
N LEU A 124 -5.74 2.09 -2.20
CA LEU A 124 -4.57 1.21 -2.27
C LEU A 124 -3.93 0.97 -0.90
N VAL A 125 -3.74 2.02 -0.09
CA VAL A 125 -3.19 1.90 1.27
C VAL A 125 -4.11 1.11 2.19
N ARG A 126 -5.43 1.25 2.03
CA ARG A 126 -6.44 0.50 2.78
C ARG A 126 -6.52 -0.98 2.36
N GLY A 127 -5.80 -1.38 1.30
CA GLY A 127 -5.81 -2.75 0.77
C GLY A 127 -6.86 -3.01 -0.30
N CYS A 128 -7.54 -1.97 -0.78
CA CYS A 128 -8.44 -2.03 -1.93
C CYS A 128 -7.62 -1.84 -3.23
N LEU A 129 -7.38 -2.93 -3.95
CA LEU A 129 -6.54 -2.93 -5.14
C LEU A 129 -7.35 -2.58 -6.40
N PRO A 130 -6.78 -1.80 -7.34
CA PRO A 130 -7.39 -1.58 -8.65
C PRO A 130 -7.56 -2.90 -9.42
N THR A 131 -8.69 -3.09 -10.12
CA THR A 131 -8.92 -4.30 -10.95
C THR A 131 -7.83 -4.48 -12.01
N ALA A 132 -7.28 -3.36 -12.50
CA ALA A 132 -6.17 -3.33 -13.43
C ALA A 132 -4.97 -4.19 -12.97
N PHE A 133 -4.73 -4.34 -11.65
CA PHE A 133 -3.66 -5.19 -11.14
C PHE A 133 -3.85 -6.66 -11.52
N LEU A 134 -5.09 -7.15 -11.55
CA LEU A 134 -5.38 -8.52 -11.99
C LEU A 134 -5.38 -8.63 -13.50
N GLU A 135 -6.03 -7.68 -14.18
CA GLU A 135 -6.21 -7.69 -15.63
C GLU A 135 -4.87 -7.69 -16.38
N VAL A 136 -3.83 -7.05 -15.85
CA VAL A 136 -2.51 -7.09 -16.50
C VAL A 136 -1.86 -8.47 -16.49
N PHE A 137 -2.07 -9.29 -15.45
CA PHE A 137 -1.59 -10.67 -15.45
C PHE A 137 -2.48 -11.57 -16.30
N GLU A 138 -3.80 -11.36 -16.28
CA GLU A 138 -4.74 -12.07 -17.15
C GLU A 138 -4.41 -11.86 -18.63
N ASN A 139 -4.02 -10.64 -19.02
CA ASN A 139 -3.59 -10.32 -20.38
C ASN A 139 -2.25 -10.97 -20.78
N LEU A 140 -1.48 -11.50 -19.82
CA LEU A 140 -0.30 -12.33 -20.08
C LEU A 140 -0.65 -13.83 -20.17
N GLY A 141 -1.95 -14.17 -20.21
CA GLY A 141 -2.44 -15.54 -20.25
C GLY A 141 -2.46 -16.25 -18.89
N ILE A 142 -2.26 -15.52 -17.78
CA ILE A 142 -2.29 -16.11 -16.44
C ILE A 142 -3.76 -16.30 -16.00
N PRO A 143 -4.17 -17.52 -15.59
CA PRO A 143 -5.52 -17.74 -15.10
C PRO A 143 -5.85 -16.82 -13.91
N ARG A 144 -7.07 -16.30 -13.85
CA ARG A 144 -7.53 -15.36 -12.82
C ARG A 144 -7.18 -15.77 -11.39
N LEU A 145 -7.39 -17.03 -11.03
CA LEU A 145 -7.08 -17.55 -9.70
C LEU A 145 -5.57 -17.43 -9.38
N THR A 146 -4.73 -17.74 -10.36
CA THR A 146 -3.27 -17.60 -10.24
C THR A 146 -2.87 -16.12 -10.16
N ALA A 147 -3.48 -15.25 -10.98
CA ALA A 147 -3.25 -13.81 -10.91
C ALA A 147 -3.63 -13.23 -9.54
N MET A 148 -4.74 -13.68 -8.95
CA MET A 148 -5.15 -13.30 -7.60
C MET A 148 -4.10 -13.71 -6.56
N ASN A 149 -3.56 -14.92 -6.64
CA ASN A 149 -2.51 -15.38 -5.73
C ASN A 149 -1.21 -14.57 -5.86
N VAL A 150 -0.82 -14.23 -7.10
CA VAL A 150 0.36 -13.40 -7.37
C VAL A 150 0.16 -11.99 -6.79
N VAL A 151 -0.98 -11.36 -7.08
CA VAL A 151 -1.30 -10.02 -6.56
C VAL A 151 -1.39 -10.02 -5.03
N ALA A 152 -1.98 -11.06 -4.44
CA ALA A 152 -2.03 -11.20 -2.99
C ALA A 152 -0.61 -11.29 -2.40
N ALA A 153 0.28 -12.08 -3.00
CA ALA A 153 1.66 -12.22 -2.54
C ALA A 153 2.48 -10.92 -2.66
N ILE A 154 2.20 -10.09 -3.67
CA ILE A 154 2.83 -8.77 -3.84
C ILE A 154 2.38 -7.77 -2.78
N HIS A 155 1.15 -7.91 -2.30
CA HIS A 155 0.52 -7.00 -1.35
C HIS A 155 0.66 -7.44 0.13
N VAL A 156 1.43 -8.50 0.41
CA VAL A 156 1.73 -9.02 1.76
C VAL A 156 3.00 -8.37 2.31
#